data_AF-A0A530GRS7-F1
#
_entry.id   AF-A0A530GRS7-F1
#
_cell.length_a   1.000
_cell.length_b   1.000
_cell.length_c   1.000
_cell.angle_alpha   90.00
_cell.angle_beta   90.00
_cell.angle_gamma   90.00
#
_symmetry.space_group_name_H-M   'P 1'
#
loop_
_entity.id
_entity.type
_entity.pdbx_description
1 polymer ?
#
loop_
_entity_poly.entity_id
_entity_poly.type
_entity_poly.pdbx_seq_one_letter_code
_entity_poly.pdbx_strand_id
1 'polypeptide(L)' 'ELDLSLSDRFADLVEDGFDLAIRTGPLDDRAGIIGRRVARQRMVVCASPSYIETFGKPTDLEDIAAHQAIAL' A
#
# COMPACT_ATOMS: atom_id res chain seq x y z
N GLU A 1 11.35 18.17 18.56
CA GLU A 1 10.18 18.30 17.68
C GLU A 1 10.16 17.10 16.74
N LEU A 2 9.00 16.68 16.22
CA LEU A 2 8.90 15.52 15.33
C LEU A 2 8.53 16.02 13.93
N ASP A 3 9.42 15.82 12.98
CA ASP A 3 9.17 16.14 11.57
C ASP A 3 8.66 14.91 10.82
N LEU A 4 7.56 15.08 10.10
CA LEU A 4 6.90 14.00 9.35
C LEU A 4 6.78 14.37 7.87
N SER A 5 7.20 13.45 7.01
CA SER A 5 7.04 13.54 5.57
C SER A 5 6.30 12.30 5.05
N LEU A 6 5.23 12.52 4.27
CA LEU A 6 4.42 11.46 3.68
C LEU A 6 4.61 11.47 2.16
N SER A 7 5.16 10.39 1.62
CA SER A 7 5.37 10.24 0.19
C SER A 7 5.51 8.78 -0.22
N ASP A 8 5.10 8.44 -1.44
CA ASP A 8 5.26 7.09 -1.99
C ASP A 8 6.69 6.81 -2.49
N ARG A 9 7.52 7.86 -2.68
CA ARG A 9 8.93 7.70 -3.11
C ARG A 9 9.75 6.94 -2.08
N PHE A 10 10.65 6.08 -2.54
CA PHE A 10 11.67 5.51 -1.67
C PHE A 10 12.64 6.62 -1.27
N ALA A 11 12.55 7.08 -0.03
CA ALA A 11 13.48 8.04 0.54
C ALA A 11 14.83 7.36 0.81
N ASP A 12 15.91 8.06 0.51
CA ASP A 12 17.23 7.69 0.99
C ASP A 12 17.39 8.28 2.38
N LEU A 13 17.44 7.43 3.41
CA LEU A 13 17.51 7.90 4.80
C LEU A 13 18.72 8.80 5.04
N VAL A 14 19.84 8.55 4.37
CA VAL A 14 21.07 9.31 4.58
C VAL A 14 21.03 10.62 3.80
N GLU A 15 20.75 10.56 2.49
CA GLU A 15 20.76 11.76 1.64
C GLU A 15 19.59 12.71 1.95
N ASP A 16 18.40 12.17 2.24
CA ASP A 16 17.23 12.98 2.60
C ASP A 16 17.22 13.39 4.10
N GLY A 17 18.18 12.91 4.91
CA GLY A 17 18.32 13.27 6.33
C GLY A 17 17.22 12.73 7.24
N PHE A 18 16.70 11.54 6.95
CA PHE A 18 15.71 10.85 7.79
C PHE A 18 16.36 9.80 8.71
N ASP A 19 16.01 9.80 9.99
CA ASP A 19 16.44 8.75 10.93
C ASP A 19 15.67 7.42 10.74
N LEU A 20 14.44 7.49 10.23
CA LEU A 20 13.53 6.35 10.11
C LEU A 20 12.56 6.53 8.95
N ALA A 21 12.30 5.43 8.22
CA ALA A 21 11.17 5.33 7.31
C ALA A 21 10.29 4.13 7.64
N ILE A 22 8.98 4.32 7.54
CA ILE A 22 7.98 3.24 7.59
C ILE A 22 7.51 2.99 6.16
N ARG A 23 7.71 1.76 5.66
CA ARG A 23 7.42 1.40 4.26
C ARG A 23 6.65 0.07 4.20
N THR A 24 5.78 -0.04 3.21
CA THR A 24 5.15 -1.30 2.82
C THR A 24 5.98 -1.92 1.71
N GLY A 25 6.31 -3.21 1.84
CA GLY A 25 7.15 -3.91 0.87
C GLY A 25 7.95 -5.04 1.52
N PRO A 26 8.77 -5.76 0.74
CA PRO A 26 9.71 -6.73 1.30
C PRO A 26 10.71 -6.04 2.24
N LEU A 27 11.27 -6.82 3.17
CA LEU A 27 12.44 -6.40 3.93
C LEU A 27 13.65 -6.56 3.00
N ASP A 28 14.13 -5.46 2.45
CA ASP A 28 15.37 -5.43 1.69
C ASP A 28 16.54 -5.22 2.65
N ASP A 29 17.53 -6.10 2.60
CA ASP A 29 18.83 -5.90 3.27
C ASP A 29 19.68 -4.96 2.42
N ARG A 30 19.37 -3.65 2.47
CA ARG A 30 20.20 -2.62 1.86
C ARG A 30 21.42 -2.37 2.74
N ALA A 31 22.59 -2.27 2.12
CA ALA A 31 23.82 -1.96 2.83
C ALA A 31 23.65 -0.66 3.64
N GLY A 32 23.92 -0.72 4.95
CA GLY A 32 23.80 0.43 5.85
C GLY A 32 22.42 0.66 6.46
N ILE A 33 21.41 -0.16 6.17
CA ILE A 33 20.05 -0.03 6.73
C ILE A 33 19.65 -1.32 7.46
N ILE A 34 19.06 -1.20 8.65
CA ILE A 34 18.49 -2.31 9.39
C ILE A 34 16.97 -2.31 9.18
N GLY A 35 16.46 -3.33 8.51
CA GLY A 35 15.02 -3.55 8.34
C GLY A 35 14.39 -4.27 9.52
N ARG A 36 13.23 -3.81 10.00
CA ARG A 36 12.40 -4.54 10.97
C ARG A 36 10.93 -4.51 10.58
N ARG A 37 10.30 -5.69 10.49
CA ARG A 37 8.86 -5.79 10.26
C ARG A 37 8.09 -5.30 11.49
N VAL A 38 7.30 -4.23 11.31
CA VAL A 38 6.45 -3.66 12.38
C VAL A 38 5.00 -4.14 12.31
N ALA A 39 4.49 -4.46 11.12
CA ALA A 39 3.13 -4.92 10.89
C ALA A 39 3.02 -5.77 9.63
N ARG A 40 1.84 -6.35 9.39
CA ARG A 40 1.44 -6.94 8.11
C ARG A 40 0.20 -6.21 7.60
N GLN A 41 0.25 -5.72 6.37
CA GLN A 41 -0.89 -5.08 5.72
C GLN A 41 -1.61 -6.11 4.83
N ARG A 42 -2.92 -6.30 5.03
CA ARG A 42 -3.75 -7.14 4.16
C ARG A 42 -4.52 -6.23 3.20
N MET A 43 -4.31 -6.43 1.90
CA MET A 43 -5.15 -5.83 0.87
C MET A 43 -6.44 -6.65 0.70
N VAL A 44 -7.55 -5.95 0.51
CA VAL A 44 -8.86 -6.54 0.21
C VAL A 44 -9.45 -5.82 -1.00
N VAL A 45 -10.17 -6.56 -1.83
CA VAL A 45 -11.02 -5.97 -2.87
C VAL A 45 -12.29 -5.49 -2.19
N CYS A 46 -12.66 -4.24 -2.43
CA CYS A 46 -13.87 -3.64 -1.88
C CYS A 46 -14.51 -2.72 -2.92
N ALA A 47 -15.79 -2.42 -2.69
CA ALA A 47 -16.55 -1.45 -3.46
C ALA A 47 -17.52 -0.74 -2.50
N SER A 48 -17.99 0.44 -2.88
CA SER A 48 -19.05 1.11 -2.12
C SER A 48 -20.34 0.28 -2.17
N PRO A 49 -21.21 0.35 -1.14
CA PRO A 49 -22.51 -0.31 -1.17
C PRO A 49 -23.34 0.08 -2.40
N SER A 50 -23.35 1.37 -2.74
CA SER A 50 -24.08 1.91 -3.91
C SER A 50 -23.63 1.32 -5.25
N TYR A 51 -22.34 1.01 -5.39
CA TYR A 51 -21.81 0.37 -6.59
C TYR A 51 -22.33 -1.07 -6.70
N ILE A 52 -22.28 -1.83 -5.60
CA ILE A 52 -22.77 -3.21 -5.56
C ILE A 52 -24.29 -3.29 -5.79
N GLU A 53 -25.06 -2.34 -5.27
CA GLU A 53 -26.51 -2.26 -5.52
C GLU A 53 -26.85 -2.01 -6.99
N THR A 54 -26.03 -1.23 -7.68
CA THR A 54 -26.26 -0.85 -9.09
C THR A 54 -25.74 -1.90 -10.07
N PHE A 55 -24.56 -2.46 -9.81
CA PHE A 55 -23.83 -3.32 -10.75
C PHE A 55 -23.78 -4.79 -10.33
N GLY A 56 -24.34 -5.14 -9.17
CA GLY A 56 -24.26 -6.49 -8.62
C GLY A 56 -22.95 -6.75 -7.87
N LYS A 57 -22.96 -7.83 -7.07
CA LYS A 57 -21.76 -8.31 -6.35
C LYS A 57 -21.05 -9.36 -7.19
N PRO A 58 -19.74 -9.21 -7.48
CA PRO A 58 -18.94 -10.29 -8.07
C PRO A 58 -18.98 -11.54 -7.20
N THR A 59 -19.19 -12.70 -7.81
CA THR A 59 -19.21 -14.01 -7.15
C THR A 59 -18.00 -14.87 -7.46
N ASP A 60 -17.32 -14.61 -8.58
CA ASP A 60 -16.05 -15.21 -8.96
C ASP A 60 -15.03 -14.15 -9.43
N LEU A 61 -13.85 -14.60 -9.89
CA LEU A 61 -12.78 -13.70 -10.32
C LEU A 61 -13.03 -13.15 -11.72
N GLU A 62 -13.68 -13.94 -12.56
CA GLU A 62 -14.02 -13.61 -13.94
C GLU A 62 -15.01 -12.43 -14.00
N ASP A 63 -15.95 -12.38 -13.05
CA ASP A 63 -16.90 -11.28 -12.86
C ASP A 63 -16.19 -9.91 -12.74
N ILE A 64 -15.01 -9.86 -12.12
CA ILE A 64 -14.25 -8.61 -11.90
C ILE A 64 -13.93 -7.90 -13.22
N ALA A 65 -13.72 -8.64 -14.30
CA ALA A 65 -13.44 -8.06 -15.62
C ALA A 65 -14.61 -7.25 -16.19
N ALA A 66 -15.84 -7.52 -15.74
CA ALA A 66 -17.05 -6.78 -16.13
C ALA A 66 -17.31 -5.55 -15.25
N HIS A 67 -16.56 -5.37 -14.16
CA HIS A 67 -16.69 -4.25 -13.24
C HIS A 67 -15.67 -3.14 -13.53
N GLN A 68 -16.06 -1.90 -13.27
CA GLN A 68 -15.12 -0.77 -13.25
C GLN A 68 -14.16 -0.93 -12.07
N ALA A 69 -12.87 -1.06 -12.37
CA ALA A 69 -11.81 -1.19 -11.37
C ALA A 69 -11.03 0.13 -11.23
N ILE A 70 -10.70 0.46 -9.99
CA ILE A 70 -9.73 1.51 -9.67
C ILE A 70 -8.47 0.78 -9.19
N ALA A 71 -7.42 0.82 -10.01
CA ALA A 71 -6.10 0.28 -9.67
C ALA A 71 -5.09 1.43 -9.58
N LEU A 72 -4.13 1.29 -8.67
CA LEU A 72 -2.96 2.17 -8.50
C LEU A 72 -1.90 1.85 -9.56
#